data_AF-A0A1Z5JZM0-F1
#
_entry.id   AF-A0A1Z5JZM0-F1
#
_cell.length_a   1.000
_cell.length_b   1.000
_cell.length_c   1.000
_cell.angle_alpha   90.00
_cell.angle_beta   90.00
_cell.angle_gamma   90.00
#
_symmetry.space_group_name_H-M   'P 1'
#
loop_
_entity.id
_entity.type
_entity.pdbx_description
1 polymer ?
#
loop_
_entity_poly.entity_id
_entity_poly.type
_entity_poly.pdbx_seq_one_letter_code
_entity_poly.pdbx_strand_id
1 'polypeptide(L)'
;MFDLEASIISRYQGEARLQRLLWVATEASPDVRQAALPLAKEYAQHLGNIRRFQETCHLLQQNDDAWVNHRMLQNRQDREILMQRLSVAQAHLNKEAIRVAYLALAEHDTQTGELREALHSAVRAKDYCTNRSHTAVVSLYVLQIALYQQNYKTVQDYSNKLQHILNQVETAVKYKVLIATGLERLAAHEYTSAANKFVEALYCAMEHSSVEGNEHLSWNDVLAPEDVALFAAFLSLAANASRDSLIQLAEHPEALDLIPIAREILLQFAQRTNYKATWQLLEQHLFPALKLDLYLGLHFETLKQHIREKCLLQYWKSYERVELSALAEHMGPGLVPPEQCTDLCVSLIQRRLFPTDTRINLQDGVLVRVPVESVMEKTQRRLNSATERTLNDTYAMMIRLACVDHNLVIAHSHGRKQRGGGWAGLAPAAGSVVFDEEKSDEEVEEPMEDAINPEDLY
;
A
#
# COMPACT_ATOMS: atom_id res chain seq x y z
N MET A 1 24.23 15.40 5.70
CA MET A 1 23.78 15.71 7.07
C MET A 1 22.30 16.04 6.96
N PHE A 2 21.43 15.32 7.68
CA PHE A 2 19.99 15.59 7.64
C PHE A 2 19.70 16.84 8.45
N ASP A 3 19.18 17.89 7.81
CA ASP A 3 18.89 19.16 8.45
C ASP A 3 17.51 19.13 9.10
N LEU A 4 17.47 18.96 10.42
CA LEU A 4 16.24 18.91 11.22
C LEU A 4 15.45 20.22 11.15
N GLU A 5 16.12 21.37 11.00
CA GLU A 5 15.48 22.68 11.00
C GLU A 5 14.70 22.90 9.70
N ALA A 6 15.36 22.69 8.57
CA ALA A 6 14.77 22.88 7.25
C ALA A 6 13.76 21.80 6.85
N SER A 7 13.89 20.58 7.40
CA SER A 7 13.05 19.43 7.02
C SER A 7 11.79 19.27 7.88
N ILE A 8 11.87 19.50 9.19
CA ILE A 8 10.78 19.18 10.12
C ILE A 8 10.26 20.43 10.82
N ILE A 9 11.16 21.25 11.36
CA ILE A 9 10.79 22.36 12.25
C ILE A 9 10.03 23.47 11.53
N SER A 10 10.48 23.85 10.32
CA SER A 10 9.84 24.89 9.52
C SER A 10 8.56 24.42 8.82
N ARG A 11 8.46 23.12 8.50
CA ARG A 11 7.40 22.56 7.66
C ARG A 11 6.19 22.06 8.42
N TYR A 12 6.38 21.64 9.68
CA TYR A 12 5.34 20.97 10.47
C TYR A 12 4.98 21.72 11.74
N GLN A 13 3.73 21.56 12.18
CA GLN A 13 3.19 22.16 13.40
C GLN A 13 2.44 21.13 14.25
N GLY A 14 2.17 21.49 15.51
CA GLY A 14 1.38 20.70 16.45
C GLY A 14 1.93 19.30 16.72
N GLU A 15 1.03 18.34 16.87
CA GLU A 15 1.37 16.94 17.17
C GLU A 15 2.17 16.28 16.03
N ALA A 16 1.95 16.66 14.76
CA ALA A 16 2.71 16.11 13.63
C ALA A 16 4.22 16.41 13.72
N ARG A 17 4.58 17.62 14.17
CA ARG A 17 5.99 17.97 14.38
C ARG A 17 6.59 17.18 15.52
N LEU A 18 5.87 17.00 16.63
CA LEU A 18 6.33 16.16 17.74
C LEU A 18 6.54 14.71 17.32
N GLN A 19 5.56 14.12 16.64
CA GLN A 19 5.64 12.72 16.18
C GLN A 19 6.82 12.50 15.24
N ARG A 20 7.08 13.43 14.31
CA ARG A 20 8.23 13.35 13.40
C ARG A 20 9.57 13.51 14.12
N LEU A 21 9.69 14.47 15.05
CA LEU A 21 10.93 14.63 15.83
C LEU A 21 11.24 13.39 16.68
N LEU A 22 10.21 12.79 17.29
CA LEU A 22 10.33 11.55 18.04
C LEU A 22 10.71 10.37 17.15
N TRP A 23 10.07 10.23 16.00
CA TRP A 23 10.37 9.19 15.02
C TRP A 23 11.82 9.27 14.52
N VAL A 24 12.28 10.48 14.17
CA VAL A 24 13.67 10.68 13.77
C VAL A 24 14.63 10.39 14.93
N ALA A 25 14.27 10.76 16.16
CA ALA A 25 15.09 10.42 17.32
C ALA A 25 15.21 8.89 17.53
N THR A 26 14.18 8.10 17.23
CA THR A 26 14.25 6.63 17.37
C THR A 26 15.03 5.97 16.23
N GLU A 27 14.73 6.33 14.97
CA GLU A 27 15.23 5.62 13.78
C GLU A 27 16.56 6.15 13.24
N ALA A 28 16.94 7.41 13.53
CA ALA A 28 18.14 8.01 12.97
C ALA A 28 19.45 7.61 13.67
N SER A 29 20.58 8.04 13.08
CA SER A 29 21.91 7.89 13.65
C SER A 29 22.04 8.56 15.02
N PRO A 30 22.98 8.13 15.88
CA PRO A 30 23.13 8.68 17.23
C PRO A 30 23.34 10.20 17.25
N ASP A 31 24.02 10.76 16.25
CA ASP A 31 24.27 12.20 16.14
C ASP A 31 22.98 12.99 15.93
N VAL A 32 22.10 12.50 15.03
CA VAL A 32 20.81 13.14 14.75
C VAL A 32 19.87 12.97 15.95
N ARG A 33 19.92 11.82 16.63
CA ARG A 33 19.18 11.58 17.87
C ARG A 33 19.54 12.58 18.97
N GLN A 34 20.83 12.86 19.17
CA GLN A 34 21.30 13.82 20.18
C GLN A 34 20.84 15.25 19.88
N ALA A 35 20.71 15.62 18.60
CA ALA A 35 20.19 16.92 18.20
C ALA A 35 18.64 17.01 18.26
N ALA A 36 17.93 15.94 17.90
CA ALA A 36 16.46 15.94 17.81
C ALA A 36 15.76 15.87 19.18
N LEU A 37 16.28 15.09 20.13
CA LEU A 37 15.67 14.91 21.45
C LEU A 37 15.50 16.20 22.28
N PRO A 38 16.49 17.10 22.40
CA PRO A 38 16.30 18.35 23.14
C PRO A 38 15.26 19.25 22.47
N LEU A 39 15.25 19.32 21.14
CA LEU A 39 14.25 20.09 20.38
C LEU A 39 12.84 19.53 20.55
N ALA A 40 12.70 18.20 20.59
CA ALA A 40 11.43 17.53 20.89
C ALA A 40 10.96 17.82 22.33
N LYS A 41 11.89 17.82 23.30
CA LYS A 41 11.61 18.14 24.71
C LYS A 41 11.08 19.57 24.85
N GLU A 42 11.79 20.55 24.30
CA GLU A 42 11.38 21.97 24.32
C GLU A 42 10.02 22.18 23.65
N TYR A 43 9.80 21.55 22.50
CA TYR A 43 8.54 21.67 21.78
C TYR A 43 7.37 21.00 22.52
N ALA A 44 7.60 19.85 23.16
CA ALA A 44 6.61 19.21 24.01
C ALA A 44 6.26 20.07 25.24
N GLN A 45 7.25 20.79 25.78
CA GLN A 45 7.01 21.73 26.88
C GLN A 45 6.17 22.94 26.47
N HIS A 46 6.38 23.44 25.25
CA HIS A 46 5.60 24.53 24.66
C HIS A 46 4.14 24.11 24.43
N LEU A 47 3.92 22.91 23.89
CA LEU A 47 2.56 22.38 23.66
C LEU A 47 1.84 21.91 24.94
N GLY A 48 2.59 21.66 26.01
CA GLY A 48 2.01 21.09 27.24
C GLY A 48 1.63 19.61 27.10
N ASN A 49 2.22 18.89 26.13
CA ASN A 49 1.96 17.48 25.91
C ASN A 49 2.76 16.62 26.90
N ILE A 50 2.09 16.14 27.94
CA ILE A 50 2.72 15.43 29.05
C ILE A 50 3.25 14.06 28.61
N ARG A 51 2.48 13.34 27.79
CA ARG A 51 2.85 11.97 27.36
C ARG A 51 4.12 12.00 26.51
N ARG A 52 4.18 12.89 25.52
CA ARG A 52 5.35 13.04 24.64
C ARG A 52 6.55 13.62 25.38
N PHE A 53 6.32 14.50 26.35
CA PHE A 53 7.38 14.98 27.23
C PHE A 53 8.00 13.85 28.07
N GLN A 54 7.19 12.99 28.69
CA GLN A 54 7.68 11.84 29.44
C GLN A 54 8.45 10.86 28.55
N GLU A 55 7.98 10.64 27.32
CA GLU A 55 8.66 9.82 26.32
C GLU A 55 10.04 10.38 25.95
N THR A 56 10.15 11.69 25.67
CA THR A 56 11.46 12.33 25.39
C THR A 56 12.39 12.30 26.60
N CYS A 57 11.86 12.55 27.79
CA CYS A 57 12.59 12.46 29.07
C CYS A 57 13.15 11.05 29.32
N HIS A 58 12.35 10.01 29.08
CA HIS A 58 12.80 8.63 29.20
C HIS A 58 13.93 8.31 28.21
N LEU A 59 13.82 8.78 26.96
CA LEU A 59 14.88 8.62 25.95
C LEU A 59 16.17 9.38 26.30
N LEU A 60 16.05 10.52 26.98
CA LEU A 60 17.18 11.33 27.48
C LEU A 60 17.71 10.86 28.85
N GLN A 61 17.07 9.88 29.50
CA GLN A 61 17.35 9.45 30.87
C GLN A 61 17.31 10.62 31.88
N GLN A 62 16.39 11.56 31.66
CA GLN A 62 16.13 12.71 32.53
C GLN A 62 14.71 12.62 33.10
N ASN A 63 14.53 12.86 34.39
CA ASN A 63 13.20 12.89 35.01
C ASN A 63 12.90 14.30 35.54
N ASP A 64 11.84 14.91 35.00
CA ASP A 64 11.34 16.23 35.42
C ASP A 64 9.90 16.11 35.98
N ASP A 65 9.74 15.35 37.07
CA ASP A 65 8.42 15.07 37.66
C ASP A 65 7.71 16.32 38.19
N ALA A 66 8.48 17.33 38.62
CA ALA A 66 7.92 18.60 39.09
C ALA A 66 7.17 19.36 37.98
N TRP A 67 7.74 19.39 36.77
CA TRP A 67 7.11 20.03 35.61
C TRP A 67 5.87 19.26 35.17
N VAL A 68 5.95 17.93 35.13
CA VAL A 68 4.83 17.05 34.78
C VAL A 68 3.64 17.29 35.71
N ASN A 69 3.86 17.29 37.03
CA ASN A 69 2.78 17.49 38.00
C ASN A 69 2.17 18.90 37.90
N HIS A 70 2.99 19.93 37.71
CA HIS A 70 2.52 21.31 37.53
C HIS A 70 1.67 21.46 36.26
N ARG A 71 2.16 20.95 35.11
CA ARG A 71 1.41 20.99 33.86
C ARG A 71 0.17 20.12 33.87
N MET A 72 0.19 18.97 34.54
CA MET A 72 -1.00 18.14 34.70
C MET A 72 -2.13 18.89 35.41
N LEU A 73 -1.79 19.65 36.46
CA LEU A 73 -2.77 20.49 37.16
C LEU A 73 -3.27 21.63 36.26
N GLN A 74 -2.38 22.29 35.53
CA GLN A 74 -2.74 23.38 34.63
C GLN A 74 -3.65 22.90 33.47
N ASN A 75 -3.26 21.84 32.76
CA ASN A 75 -4.05 21.25 31.68
C ASN A 75 -5.44 20.81 32.17
N ARG A 76 -5.52 20.32 33.42
CA ARG A 76 -6.81 19.98 34.03
C ARG A 76 -7.67 21.22 34.27
N GLN A 77 -7.11 22.30 34.81
CA GLN A 77 -7.82 23.56 35.04
C GLN A 77 -8.31 24.17 33.72
N ASP A 78 -7.44 24.23 32.71
CA ASP A 78 -7.77 24.76 31.39
C ASP A 78 -8.90 23.96 30.74
N ARG A 79 -8.82 22.62 30.84
CA ARG A 79 -9.89 21.74 30.37
C ARG A 79 -11.20 21.92 31.13
N GLU A 80 -11.17 22.10 32.46
CA GLU A 80 -12.36 22.39 33.27
C GLU A 80 -13.03 23.71 32.85
N ILE A 81 -12.26 24.74 32.52
CA ILE A 81 -12.78 26.01 31.98
C ILE A 81 -13.48 25.79 30.62
N LEU A 82 -12.86 25.01 29.72
CA LEU A 82 -13.47 24.68 28.42
C LEU A 82 -14.77 23.87 28.59
N MET A 83 -14.81 22.95 29.55
CA MET A 83 -16.02 22.20 29.89
C MET A 83 -17.14 23.09 30.44
N GLN A 84 -16.80 24.09 31.26
CA GLN A 84 -17.78 25.07 31.75
C GLN A 84 -18.35 25.89 30.58
N ARG A 85 -17.51 26.35 29.64
CA ARG A 85 -17.97 27.06 28.43
C ARG A 85 -18.93 26.20 27.61
N LEU A 86 -18.62 24.91 27.48
CA LEU A 86 -19.49 23.94 26.80
C LEU A 86 -20.84 23.78 27.53
N SER A 87 -20.83 23.65 28.85
CA SER A 87 -22.06 23.56 29.65
C SER A 87 -22.94 24.81 29.52
N VAL A 88 -22.33 26.00 29.48
CA VAL A 88 -23.04 27.27 29.27
C VAL A 88 -23.64 27.32 27.86
N ALA A 89 -22.88 26.94 26.83
CA ALA A 89 -23.38 26.87 25.46
C ALA A 89 -24.55 25.90 25.31
N GLN A 90 -24.50 24.74 25.99
CA GLN A 90 -25.58 23.77 26.04
C GLN A 90 -26.83 24.31 26.75
N ALA A 91 -26.66 25.01 27.87
CA ALA A 91 -27.78 25.64 28.59
C ALA A 91 -28.51 26.69 27.73
N HIS A 92 -27.77 27.42 26.88
CA HIS A 92 -28.34 28.39 25.94
C HIS A 92 -28.86 27.76 24.63
N LEU A 93 -28.70 26.45 24.43
CA LEU A 93 -29.14 25.70 23.25
C LEU A 93 -28.64 26.28 21.91
N ASN A 94 -27.51 26.99 21.92
CA ASN A 94 -26.91 27.54 20.71
C ASN A 94 -26.02 26.50 20.04
N LYS A 95 -26.52 25.88 18.97
CA LYS A 95 -25.80 24.83 18.22
C LYS A 95 -24.41 25.24 17.77
N GLU A 96 -24.25 26.48 17.30
CA GLU A 96 -22.96 26.97 16.82
C GLU A 96 -21.96 27.12 17.98
N ALA A 97 -22.40 27.70 19.10
CA ALA A 97 -21.57 27.80 20.30
C ALA A 97 -21.20 26.43 20.88
N ILE A 98 -22.12 25.45 20.84
CA ILE A 98 -21.86 24.07 21.29
C ILE A 98 -20.82 23.40 20.38
N ARG A 99 -20.95 23.55 19.05
CA ARG A 99 -20.00 23.00 18.07
C ARG A 99 -18.60 23.58 18.26
N VAL A 100 -18.49 24.90 18.38
CA VAL A 100 -17.21 25.59 18.60
C VAL A 100 -16.60 25.18 19.95
N ALA A 101 -17.40 25.04 21.01
CA ALA A 101 -16.92 24.57 22.31
C ALA A 101 -16.39 23.12 22.26
N TYR A 102 -17.07 22.21 21.55
CA TYR A 102 -16.57 20.84 21.35
C TYR A 102 -15.27 20.81 20.54
N LEU A 103 -15.14 21.64 19.49
CA LEU A 103 -13.91 21.74 18.70
C LEU A 103 -12.75 22.32 19.52
N ALA A 104 -12.97 23.36 20.31
CA ALA A 104 -11.96 23.91 21.19
C ALA A 104 -11.47 22.89 22.24
N LEU A 105 -12.40 22.06 22.75
CA LEU A 105 -12.04 20.96 23.66
C LEU A 105 -11.24 19.88 22.94
N ALA A 106 -11.63 19.51 21.72
CA ALA A 106 -10.88 18.56 20.90
C ALA A 106 -9.47 19.07 20.55
N GLU A 107 -9.32 20.35 20.23
CA GLU A 107 -8.04 20.99 19.94
C GLU A 107 -7.12 20.96 21.17
N HIS A 108 -7.63 21.37 22.34
CA HIS A 108 -6.91 21.29 23.60
C HIS A 108 -6.49 19.84 23.93
N ASP A 109 -7.40 18.89 23.82
CA ASP A 109 -7.11 17.47 24.10
C ASP A 109 -6.12 16.90 23.07
N THR A 110 -6.08 17.41 21.83
CA THR A 110 -5.07 17.05 20.82
C THR A 110 -3.70 17.62 21.17
N GLN A 111 -3.61 18.90 21.53
CA GLN A 111 -2.37 19.58 21.92
C GLN A 111 -1.73 18.95 23.17
N THR A 112 -2.56 18.55 24.13
CA THR A 112 -2.11 17.91 25.38
C THR A 112 -1.78 16.42 25.24
N GLY A 113 -2.10 15.81 24.10
CA GLY A 113 -1.80 14.40 23.79
C GLY A 113 -2.87 13.38 24.19
N GLU A 114 -4.05 13.84 24.62
CA GLU A 114 -5.21 13.01 24.93
C GLU A 114 -6.07 12.74 23.68
N LEU A 115 -5.47 12.06 22.70
CA LEU A 115 -6.08 11.86 21.38
C LEU A 115 -7.44 11.15 21.44
N ARG A 116 -7.67 10.23 22.39
CA ARG A 116 -8.92 9.46 22.49
C ARG A 116 -10.11 10.35 22.86
N GLU A 117 -9.92 11.21 23.86
CA GLU A 117 -10.93 12.17 24.30
C GLU A 117 -11.14 13.27 23.25
N ALA A 118 -10.06 13.68 22.58
CA ALA A 118 -10.13 14.62 21.46
C ALA A 118 -11.03 14.09 20.33
N LEU A 119 -10.82 12.82 19.93
CA LEU A 119 -11.62 12.18 18.88
C LEU A 119 -13.09 12.10 19.27
N HIS A 120 -13.38 11.68 20.50
CA HIS A 120 -14.74 11.60 21.01
C HIS A 120 -15.45 12.96 21.00
N SER A 121 -14.75 14.03 21.40
CA SER A 121 -15.28 15.39 21.43
C SER A 121 -15.50 15.95 20.01
N ALA A 122 -14.58 15.69 19.09
CA ALA A 122 -14.73 16.06 17.68
C ALA A 122 -15.91 15.33 17.01
N VAL A 123 -16.11 14.03 17.30
CA VAL A 123 -17.25 13.27 16.79
C VAL A 123 -18.57 13.82 17.34
N ARG A 124 -18.64 14.20 18.63
CA ARG A 124 -19.83 14.83 19.22
C ARG A 124 -20.15 16.20 18.62
N ALA A 125 -19.15 16.96 18.20
CA ALA A 125 -19.37 18.26 17.54
C ALA A 125 -20.22 18.13 16.28
N LYS A 126 -20.17 16.97 15.60
CA LYS A 126 -20.90 16.70 14.36
C LYS A 126 -22.41 16.81 14.51
N ASP A 127 -22.98 16.41 15.65
CA ASP A 127 -24.43 16.42 15.88
C ASP A 127 -25.02 17.84 15.90
N TYR A 128 -24.15 18.85 16.07
CA TYR A 128 -24.49 20.26 16.11
C TYR A 128 -24.17 20.99 14.80
N CYS A 129 -23.77 20.27 13.75
CA CYS A 129 -23.57 20.84 12.41
C CYS A 129 -24.91 21.14 11.72
N THR A 130 -25.09 22.38 11.28
CA THR A 130 -26.27 22.81 10.51
C THR A 130 -25.99 22.87 9.01
N ASN A 131 -24.75 23.19 8.63
CA ASN A 131 -24.35 23.45 7.24
C ASN A 131 -23.36 22.37 6.77
N ARG A 132 -23.29 22.13 5.46
CA ARG A 132 -22.31 21.20 4.87
C ARG A 132 -20.86 21.63 5.13
N SER A 133 -20.60 22.95 5.12
CA SER A 133 -19.30 23.51 5.50
C SER A 133 -18.93 23.15 6.96
N HIS A 134 -19.89 23.23 7.90
CA HIS A 134 -19.65 22.83 9.29
C HIS A 134 -19.31 21.34 9.39
N THR A 135 -20.04 20.49 8.66
CA THR A 135 -19.76 19.05 8.58
C THR A 135 -18.39 18.78 7.98
N ALA A 136 -17.97 19.55 6.97
CA ALA A 136 -16.65 19.43 6.36
C ALA A 136 -15.53 19.76 7.35
N VAL A 137 -15.60 20.91 8.02
CA VAL A 137 -14.61 21.34 9.02
C VAL A 137 -14.49 20.33 10.16
N VAL A 138 -15.61 19.90 10.75
CA VAL A 138 -15.61 18.92 11.84
C VAL A 138 -15.05 17.57 11.38
N SER A 139 -15.40 17.12 10.17
CA SER A 139 -14.89 15.85 9.63
C SER A 139 -13.39 15.92 9.33
N LEU A 140 -12.85 17.06 8.91
CA LEU A 140 -11.41 17.26 8.75
C LEU A 140 -10.66 17.16 10.08
N TYR A 141 -11.20 17.73 11.16
CA TYR A 141 -10.65 17.56 12.52
C TYR A 141 -10.67 16.09 12.96
N VAL A 142 -11.77 15.39 12.70
CA VAL A 142 -11.86 13.94 12.98
C VAL A 142 -10.81 13.16 12.19
N LEU A 143 -10.61 13.48 10.90
CA LEU A 143 -9.57 12.87 10.07
C LEU A 143 -8.16 13.13 10.63
N GLN A 144 -7.85 14.37 10.99
CA GLN A 144 -6.56 14.75 11.56
C GLN A 144 -6.25 13.96 12.83
N ILE A 145 -7.19 13.92 13.79
CA ILE A 145 -7.02 13.20 15.05
C ILE A 145 -6.91 11.69 14.79
N ALA A 146 -7.71 11.15 13.86
CA ALA A 146 -7.64 9.73 13.48
C ALA A 146 -6.29 9.35 12.87
N LEU A 147 -5.68 10.24 12.07
CA LEU A 147 -4.33 10.05 11.53
C LEU A 147 -3.27 10.07 12.65
N TYR A 148 -3.35 10.98 13.62
CA TYR A 148 -2.46 10.98 14.78
C TYR A 148 -2.57 9.71 15.64
N GLN A 149 -3.75 9.10 15.70
CA GLN A 149 -3.98 7.81 16.37
C GLN A 149 -3.59 6.60 15.51
N GLN A 150 -3.23 6.78 14.24
CA GLN A 150 -3.05 5.70 13.25
C GLN A 150 -4.31 4.81 13.11
N ASN A 151 -5.50 5.38 13.35
CA ASN A 151 -6.76 4.67 13.19
C ASN A 151 -7.29 4.84 11.76
N TYR A 152 -6.68 4.10 10.84
CA TYR A 152 -6.99 4.19 9.40
C TYR A 152 -8.41 3.77 9.02
N LYS A 153 -9.09 2.97 9.85
CA LYS A 153 -10.51 2.61 9.63
C LYS A 153 -11.41 3.84 9.73
N THR A 154 -11.22 4.65 10.77
CA THR A 154 -11.96 5.91 10.93
C THR A 154 -11.60 6.91 9.84
N VAL A 155 -10.34 6.93 9.40
CA VAL A 155 -9.91 7.74 8.25
C VAL A 155 -10.68 7.35 6.99
N GLN A 156 -10.79 6.06 6.69
CA GLN A 156 -11.53 5.54 5.54
C GLN A 156 -13.02 5.94 5.59
N ASP A 157 -13.69 5.71 6.73
CA ASP A 157 -15.11 6.02 6.91
C ASP A 157 -15.42 7.52 6.69
N TYR A 158 -14.61 8.39 7.28
CA TYR A 158 -14.82 9.84 7.18
C TYR A 158 -14.39 10.40 5.83
N SER A 159 -13.39 9.80 5.18
CA SER A 159 -12.98 10.18 3.83
C SER A 159 -14.07 9.85 2.82
N ASN A 160 -14.67 8.66 2.88
CA ASN A 160 -15.79 8.27 2.01
C ASN A 160 -17.02 9.18 2.24
N LYS A 161 -17.36 9.46 3.50
CA LYS A 161 -18.44 10.39 3.85
C LYS A 161 -18.19 11.79 3.28
N LEU A 162 -16.96 12.30 3.43
CA LEU A 162 -16.58 13.58 2.87
C LEU A 162 -16.63 13.58 1.35
N GLN A 163 -16.13 12.55 0.66
CA GLN A 163 -16.20 12.43 -0.80
C GLN A 163 -17.63 12.54 -1.34
N HIS A 164 -18.61 11.94 -0.66
CA HIS A 164 -20.02 12.09 -1.03
C HIS A 164 -20.57 13.51 -0.81
N ILE A 165 -20.06 14.22 0.20
CA ILE A 165 -20.42 15.63 0.47
C ILE A 165 -19.68 16.57 -0.51
N LEU A 166 -18.48 16.18 -0.95
CA LEU A 166 -17.51 16.95 -1.74
C LEU A 166 -17.90 17.18 -3.20
N ASN A 167 -18.94 16.53 -3.73
CA ASN A 167 -19.44 16.80 -5.09
C ASN A 167 -19.86 18.27 -5.32
N GLN A 168 -19.84 19.11 -4.28
CA GLN A 168 -20.18 20.55 -4.32
C GLN A 168 -19.27 21.41 -3.40
N VAL A 169 -18.10 20.93 -2.95
CA VAL A 169 -17.31 21.60 -1.88
C VAL A 169 -15.99 22.18 -2.41
N GLU A 170 -15.53 23.22 -1.69
CA GLU A 170 -14.21 23.86 -1.76
C GLU A 170 -13.04 22.87 -1.93
N THR A 171 -12.13 23.23 -2.83
CA THR A 171 -11.02 22.41 -3.29
C THR A 171 -9.94 22.19 -2.24
N ALA A 172 -9.84 23.09 -1.26
CA ALA A 172 -9.05 22.91 -0.04
C ALA A 172 -9.46 21.66 0.77
N VAL A 173 -10.77 21.40 0.90
CA VAL A 173 -11.27 20.21 1.62
C VAL A 173 -10.97 18.95 0.80
N LYS A 174 -11.15 19.01 -0.52
CA LYS A 174 -10.83 17.91 -1.43
C LYS A 174 -9.35 17.52 -1.33
N TYR A 175 -8.45 18.50 -1.37
CA TYR A 175 -7.01 18.30 -1.20
C TYR A 175 -6.67 17.53 0.09
N LYS A 176 -7.20 17.99 1.24
CA LYS A 176 -6.96 17.35 2.55
C LYS A 176 -7.52 15.92 2.59
N VAL A 177 -8.71 15.69 2.03
CA VAL A 177 -9.29 14.34 1.96
C VAL A 177 -8.44 13.42 1.09
N LEU A 178 -7.93 13.90 -0.04
CA LEU A 178 -7.05 13.11 -0.91
C LEU A 178 -5.76 12.70 -0.18
N ILE A 179 -5.13 13.61 0.57
CA ILE A 179 -3.96 13.28 1.42
C ILE A 179 -4.32 12.21 2.45
N ALA A 180 -5.43 12.37 3.17
CA ALA A 180 -5.86 11.41 4.18
C ALA A 180 -6.11 10.02 3.59
N THR A 181 -6.75 9.95 2.41
CA THR A 181 -6.95 8.68 1.70
C THR A 181 -5.64 8.09 1.17
N GLY A 182 -4.71 8.93 0.69
CA GLY A 182 -3.39 8.48 0.25
C GLY A 182 -2.61 7.82 1.39
N LEU A 183 -2.64 8.42 2.58
CA LEU A 183 -2.02 7.87 3.79
C LEU A 183 -2.70 6.58 4.27
N GLU A 184 -4.04 6.51 4.21
CA GLU A 184 -4.79 5.29 4.51
C GLU A 184 -4.42 4.13 3.59
N ARG A 185 -4.35 4.37 2.28
CA ARG A 185 -3.97 3.36 1.28
C ARG A 185 -2.52 2.93 1.40
N LEU A 186 -1.64 3.86 1.76
CA LEU A 186 -0.23 3.58 2.03
C LEU A 186 -0.10 2.62 3.22
N ALA A 187 -0.83 2.88 4.32
CA ALA A 187 -0.87 1.98 5.47
C ALA A 187 -1.48 0.61 5.14
N ALA A 188 -2.39 0.54 4.17
CA ALA A 188 -2.97 -0.70 3.65
C ALA A 188 -2.05 -1.46 2.66
N HIS A 189 -0.83 -0.99 2.40
CA HIS A 189 0.11 -1.51 1.39
C HIS A 189 -0.41 -1.44 -0.06
N GLU A 190 -1.45 -0.64 -0.32
CA GLU A 190 -2.00 -0.41 -1.66
C GLU A 190 -1.27 0.75 -2.37
N TYR A 191 0.01 0.53 -2.70
CA TYR A 191 0.89 1.59 -3.20
C TYR A 191 0.41 2.25 -4.51
N THR A 192 -0.22 1.48 -5.40
CA THR A 192 -0.79 2.01 -6.67
C THR A 192 -1.94 2.97 -6.41
N SER A 193 -2.85 2.60 -5.52
CA SER A 193 -3.99 3.44 -5.14
C SER A 193 -3.52 4.69 -4.40
N ALA A 194 -2.55 4.55 -3.49
CA ALA A 194 -1.93 5.66 -2.77
C ALA A 194 -1.26 6.65 -3.74
N ALA A 195 -0.43 6.17 -4.68
CA ALA A 195 0.24 7.00 -5.67
C ALA A 195 -0.76 7.85 -6.46
N ASN A 196 -1.83 7.23 -6.97
CA ASN A 196 -2.87 7.94 -7.72
C ASN A 196 -3.55 9.02 -6.87
N LYS A 197 -3.79 8.78 -5.58
CA LYS A 197 -4.40 9.77 -4.67
C LYS A 197 -3.49 10.95 -4.37
N PHE A 198 -2.19 10.72 -4.21
CA PHE A 198 -1.22 11.81 -4.03
C PHE A 198 -1.01 12.63 -5.32
N VAL A 199 -1.00 11.98 -6.48
CA VAL A 199 -0.97 12.65 -7.79
C VAL A 199 -2.23 13.48 -8.01
N GLU A 200 -3.41 12.94 -7.69
CA GLU A 200 -4.68 13.68 -7.72
C GLU A 200 -4.68 14.87 -6.75
N ALA A 201 -4.11 14.71 -5.55
CA ALA A 201 -3.96 15.80 -4.58
C ALA A 201 -3.06 16.91 -5.13
N LEU A 202 -1.97 16.54 -5.80
CA LEU A 202 -1.03 17.49 -6.41
C LEU A 202 -1.71 18.29 -7.52
N TYR A 203 -2.45 17.64 -8.42
CA TYR A 203 -3.23 18.34 -9.45
C TYR A 203 -4.30 19.25 -8.84
N CYS A 204 -5.00 18.79 -7.81
CA CYS A 204 -5.98 19.60 -7.08
C CYS A 204 -5.36 20.84 -6.42
N ALA A 205 -4.10 20.76 -5.98
CA ALA A 205 -3.41 21.90 -5.40
C ALA A 205 -3.11 22.99 -6.46
N MET A 206 -2.80 22.56 -7.68
CA MET A 206 -2.38 23.43 -8.78
C MET A 206 -3.55 24.09 -9.51
N GLU A 207 -4.71 23.45 -9.61
CA GLU A 207 -5.91 24.08 -10.21
C GLU A 207 -6.33 25.37 -9.47
N HIS A 208 -5.93 25.53 -8.20
CA HIS A 208 -6.34 26.63 -7.33
C HIS A 208 -5.22 27.59 -6.92
N SER A 209 -3.95 27.30 -7.25
CA SER A 209 -2.82 28.22 -7.03
C SER A 209 -2.97 29.54 -7.82
N SER A 210 -3.80 29.55 -8.87
CA SER A 210 -4.07 30.69 -9.73
C SER A 210 -5.14 31.66 -9.20
N VAL A 211 -5.90 31.28 -8.16
CA VAL A 211 -7.05 32.04 -7.66
C VAL A 211 -7.02 32.10 -6.12
N GLU A 212 -6.37 33.14 -5.59
CA GLU A 212 -6.38 33.57 -4.18
C GLU A 212 -5.72 32.63 -3.13
N GLY A 213 -4.55 33.04 -2.61
CA GLY A 213 -4.03 32.67 -1.29
C GLY A 213 -3.74 31.18 -1.02
N ASN A 214 -2.46 30.79 -1.13
CA ASN A 214 -1.96 29.42 -0.87
C ASN A 214 -2.17 28.88 0.56
N GLU A 215 -2.65 29.68 1.52
CA GLU A 215 -2.79 29.26 2.92
C GLU A 215 -3.82 28.13 3.10
N HIS A 216 -4.90 28.13 2.31
CA HIS A 216 -5.98 27.13 2.43
C HIS A 216 -5.63 25.74 1.87
N LEU A 217 -4.57 25.64 1.05
CA LEU A 217 -4.12 24.40 0.40
C LEU A 217 -2.97 23.71 1.14
N SER A 218 -2.62 24.17 2.35
CA SER A 218 -1.64 23.52 3.21
C SER A 218 -2.32 22.69 4.30
N TRP A 219 -1.70 21.56 4.65
CA TRP A 219 -2.10 20.77 5.82
C TRP A 219 -0.87 20.34 6.62
N ASN A 220 -0.09 21.35 7.03
CA ASN A 220 1.17 21.21 7.78
C ASN A 220 1.01 20.49 9.13
N ASP A 221 -0.22 20.38 9.61
CA ASP A 221 -0.57 19.54 10.75
C ASP A 221 -0.51 18.04 10.45
N VAL A 222 -0.48 17.62 9.19
CA VAL A 222 -0.47 16.20 8.78
C VAL A 222 0.68 15.92 7.82
N LEU A 223 0.71 16.61 6.66
CA LEU A 223 1.70 16.42 5.60
C LEU A 223 1.97 17.76 4.90
N ALA A 224 3.25 18.13 4.80
CA ALA A 224 3.69 19.33 4.10
C ALA A 224 3.55 19.16 2.57
N PRO A 225 3.32 20.24 1.80
CA PRO A 225 3.12 20.15 0.35
C PRO A 225 4.35 19.60 -0.39
N GLU A 226 5.56 19.84 0.12
CA GLU A 226 6.78 19.24 -0.41
C GLU A 226 6.75 17.71 -0.29
N ASP A 227 6.36 17.20 0.87
CA ASP A 227 6.31 15.77 1.13
C ASP A 227 5.15 15.10 0.35
N VAL A 228 4.06 15.82 0.08
CA VAL A 228 3.00 15.37 -0.85
C VAL A 228 3.58 15.16 -2.26
N ALA A 229 4.33 16.13 -2.78
CA ALA A 229 4.97 16.02 -4.09
C ALA A 229 6.01 14.88 -4.12
N LEU A 230 6.77 14.72 -3.02
CA LEU A 230 7.73 13.63 -2.85
C LEU A 230 7.02 12.27 -2.88
N PHE A 231 5.95 12.12 -2.10
CA PHE A 231 5.17 10.87 -2.03
C PHE A 231 4.55 10.56 -3.39
N ALA A 232 3.98 11.55 -4.07
CA ALA A 232 3.45 11.40 -5.42
C ALA A 232 4.51 10.87 -6.39
N ALA A 233 5.70 11.47 -6.42
CA ALA A 233 6.78 11.06 -7.33
C ALA A 233 7.34 9.67 -6.98
N PHE A 234 7.68 9.45 -5.70
CA PHE A 234 8.33 8.21 -5.26
C PHE A 234 7.38 7.01 -5.30
N LEU A 235 6.13 7.17 -4.83
CA LEU A 235 5.13 6.12 -4.92
C LEU A 235 4.75 5.84 -6.37
N SER A 236 4.64 6.85 -7.25
CA SER A 236 4.40 6.58 -8.68
C SER A 236 5.56 5.85 -9.33
N LEU A 237 6.79 6.15 -8.93
CA LEU A 237 7.98 5.44 -9.42
C LEU A 237 7.99 3.98 -8.95
N ALA A 238 7.72 3.73 -7.67
CA ALA A 238 7.70 2.40 -7.06
C ALA A 238 6.48 1.56 -7.47
N ALA A 239 5.30 2.19 -7.52
CA ALA A 239 4.08 1.59 -8.02
C ALA A 239 4.19 1.34 -9.52
N ASN A 240 3.41 0.40 -10.06
CA ASN A 240 3.42 0.05 -11.48
C ASN A 240 2.74 1.11 -12.38
N ALA A 241 3.02 2.40 -12.15
CA ALA A 241 2.60 3.49 -13.02
C ALA A 241 3.21 3.35 -14.43
N SER A 242 2.41 3.69 -15.45
CA SER A 242 2.84 3.65 -16.85
C SER A 242 3.92 4.70 -17.11
N ARG A 243 4.79 4.47 -18.10
CA ARG A 243 5.83 5.46 -18.48
C ARG A 243 5.21 6.81 -18.80
N ASP A 244 4.09 6.80 -19.52
CA ASP A 244 3.41 8.02 -19.96
C ASP A 244 2.88 8.83 -18.77
N SER A 245 2.31 8.16 -17.74
CA SER A 245 1.87 8.85 -16.53
C SER A 245 3.02 9.50 -15.75
N LEU A 246 4.19 8.85 -15.71
CA LEU A 246 5.38 9.42 -15.07
C LEU A 246 5.93 10.62 -15.85
N ILE A 247 5.87 10.57 -17.18
CA ILE A 247 6.26 11.69 -18.05
C ILE A 247 5.29 12.85 -17.85
N GLN A 248 3.98 12.61 -17.86
CA GLN A 248 2.96 13.64 -17.62
C GLN A 248 3.16 14.32 -16.26
N LEU A 249 3.43 13.54 -15.21
CA LEU A 249 3.73 14.09 -13.89
C LEU A 249 5.01 14.94 -13.87
N ALA A 250 6.05 14.51 -14.58
CA ALA A 250 7.36 15.19 -14.58
C ALA A 250 7.45 16.38 -15.55
N GLU A 251 6.64 16.40 -16.61
CA GLU A 251 6.56 17.49 -17.58
C GLU A 251 5.58 18.58 -17.16
N HIS A 252 4.68 18.27 -16.21
CA HIS A 252 3.77 19.26 -15.68
C HIS A 252 4.56 20.43 -15.05
N PRO A 253 4.27 21.69 -15.42
CA PRO A 253 5.11 22.83 -15.10
C PRO A 253 5.25 23.07 -13.60
N GLU A 254 4.16 22.91 -12.82
CA GLU A 254 4.12 23.28 -11.40
C GLU A 254 4.19 22.07 -10.43
N ALA A 255 4.13 20.83 -10.93
CA ALA A 255 3.86 19.66 -10.07
C ALA A 255 5.04 19.32 -9.15
N LEU A 256 6.27 19.44 -9.67
CA LEU A 256 7.48 19.03 -8.97
C LEU A 256 8.46 20.20 -8.79
N ASP A 257 7.95 21.44 -8.82
CA ASP A 257 8.77 22.63 -8.60
C ASP A 257 9.35 22.69 -7.18
N LEU A 258 8.59 22.20 -6.21
CA LEU A 258 9.05 22.09 -4.82
C LEU A 258 10.22 21.10 -4.66
N ILE A 259 10.32 20.09 -5.54
CA ILE A 259 11.36 19.05 -5.48
C ILE A 259 11.88 18.74 -6.89
N PRO A 260 12.77 19.59 -7.43
CA PRO A 260 13.27 19.45 -8.80
C PRO A 260 14.07 18.15 -9.01
N ILE A 261 14.69 17.62 -7.95
CA ILE A 261 15.43 16.34 -7.99
C ILE A 261 14.47 15.18 -8.31
N ALA A 262 13.24 15.20 -7.76
CA ALA A 262 12.24 14.17 -8.05
C ALA A 262 11.81 14.21 -9.52
N ARG A 263 11.66 15.42 -10.09
CA ARG A 263 11.39 15.61 -11.51
C ARG A 263 12.48 15.01 -12.39
N GLU A 264 13.74 15.30 -12.08
CA GLU A 264 14.87 14.74 -12.83
C GLU A 264 14.87 13.21 -12.78
N ILE A 265 14.65 12.61 -11.60
CA ILE A 265 14.60 11.15 -11.44
C ILE A 265 13.52 10.54 -12.34
N LEU A 266 12.31 11.12 -12.36
CA LEU A 266 11.23 10.63 -13.22
C LEU A 266 11.56 10.73 -14.70
N LEU A 267 12.16 11.84 -15.16
CA LEU A 267 12.55 12.02 -16.56
C LEU A 267 13.68 11.05 -16.97
N GLN A 268 14.68 10.86 -16.11
CA GLN A 268 15.78 9.91 -16.35
C GLN A 268 15.27 8.47 -16.49
N PHE A 269 14.26 8.11 -15.69
CA PHE A 269 13.62 6.79 -15.74
C PHE A 269 12.74 6.63 -16.99
N ALA A 270 11.79 7.55 -17.17
CA ALA A 270 10.69 7.40 -18.12
C ALA A 270 11.01 7.86 -19.55
N GLN A 271 11.88 8.86 -19.75
CA GLN A 271 12.31 9.27 -21.09
C GLN A 271 13.63 8.62 -21.49
N ARG A 272 14.66 8.71 -20.63
CA ARG A 272 16.04 8.32 -20.98
C ARG A 272 16.37 6.85 -20.77
N THR A 273 15.48 6.07 -20.12
CA THR A 273 15.72 4.65 -19.76
C THR A 273 17.02 4.42 -18.98
N ASN A 274 17.54 5.43 -18.28
CA ASN A 274 18.83 5.33 -17.60
C ASN A 274 18.65 4.90 -16.14
N TYR A 275 18.43 3.60 -15.93
CA TYR A 275 18.13 3.03 -14.61
C TYR A 275 19.28 3.17 -13.60
N LYS A 276 20.53 3.20 -14.08
CA LYS A 276 21.71 3.39 -13.24
C LYS A 276 21.74 4.80 -12.66
N ALA A 277 21.56 5.82 -13.50
CA ALA A 277 21.52 7.20 -13.04
C ALA A 277 20.33 7.46 -12.11
N THR A 278 19.16 6.91 -12.40
CA THR A 278 17.98 7.06 -11.54
C THR A 278 18.22 6.50 -10.15
N TRP A 279 18.84 5.32 -10.06
CA TRP A 279 19.16 4.71 -8.77
C TRP A 279 20.19 5.52 -7.99
N GLN A 280 21.23 6.02 -8.66
CA GLN A 280 22.25 6.88 -8.02
C GLN A 280 21.65 8.16 -7.45
N LEU A 281 20.77 8.84 -8.20
CA LEU A 281 20.08 10.04 -7.73
C LEU A 281 19.16 9.74 -6.53
N LEU A 282 18.41 8.62 -6.59
CA LEU A 282 17.58 8.16 -5.49
C LEU A 282 18.41 7.90 -4.22
N GLU A 283 19.52 7.18 -4.35
CA GLU A 283 20.38 6.79 -3.25
C GLU A 283 21.08 7.99 -2.59
N GLN A 284 21.53 8.95 -3.39
CA GLN A 284 22.24 10.13 -2.91
C GLN A 284 21.31 11.17 -2.28
N HIS A 285 20.12 11.39 -2.85
CA HIS A 285 19.31 12.55 -2.50
C HIS A 285 17.99 12.23 -1.80
N LEU A 286 17.30 11.13 -2.16
CA LEU A 286 15.95 10.87 -1.63
C LEU A 286 15.95 9.81 -0.52
N PHE A 287 16.71 8.72 -0.65
CA PHE A 287 16.73 7.62 0.32
C PHE A 287 17.04 8.06 1.76
N PRO A 288 18.02 8.94 2.03
CA PRO A 288 18.30 9.37 3.40
C PRO A 288 17.12 10.07 4.09
N ALA A 289 16.40 10.90 3.34
CA ALA A 289 15.22 11.61 3.85
C ALA A 289 14.01 10.66 3.99
N LEU A 290 13.78 9.82 2.98
CA LEU A 290 12.63 8.92 2.94
C LEU A 290 12.66 7.84 4.01
N LYS A 291 13.85 7.34 4.34
CA LYS A 291 14.02 6.37 5.42
C LYS A 291 13.62 6.95 6.79
N LEU A 292 13.81 8.26 6.97
CA LEU A 292 13.53 8.98 8.21
C LEU A 292 12.13 9.60 8.25
N ASP A 293 11.34 9.44 7.19
CA ASP A 293 9.96 9.93 7.16
C ASP A 293 9.04 9.06 8.04
N LEU A 294 8.06 9.70 8.69
CA LEU A 294 7.13 9.07 9.63
C LEU A 294 6.25 8.00 8.97
N TYR A 295 5.75 8.26 7.77
CA TYR A 295 4.81 7.36 7.08
C TYR A 295 5.56 6.44 6.12
N LEU A 296 6.45 7.00 5.30
CA LEU A 296 7.12 6.25 4.25
C LEU A 296 8.27 5.39 4.78
N GLY A 297 8.89 5.76 5.90
CA GLY A 297 10.00 5.02 6.51
C GLY A 297 9.64 3.56 6.79
N LEU A 298 8.40 3.30 7.23
CA LEU A 298 7.86 1.96 7.49
C LEU A 298 7.79 1.07 6.24
N HIS A 299 7.62 1.67 5.06
CA HIS A 299 7.49 0.97 3.78
C HIS A 299 8.73 1.10 2.89
N PHE A 300 9.77 1.77 3.39
CA PHE A 300 10.91 2.19 2.58
C PHE A 300 11.63 1.02 1.90
N GLU A 301 11.94 -0.04 2.64
CA GLU A 301 12.64 -1.21 2.07
C GLU A 301 11.78 -1.96 1.04
N THR A 302 10.48 -2.09 1.28
CA THR A 302 9.53 -2.69 0.33
C THR A 302 9.43 -1.89 -0.95
N LEU A 303 9.29 -0.55 -0.85
CA LEU A 303 9.21 0.34 -2.01
C LEU A 303 10.54 0.39 -2.78
N LYS A 304 11.67 0.41 -2.08
CA LYS A 304 13.01 0.32 -2.68
C LYS A 304 13.18 -0.98 -3.46
N GLN A 305 12.70 -2.09 -2.93
CA GLN A 305 12.67 -3.37 -3.63
C GLN A 305 11.76 -3.31 -4.87
N HIS A 306 10.55 -2.75 -4.78
CA HIS A 306 9.66 -2.60 -5.94
C HIS A 306 10.29 -1.77 -7.07
N ILE A 307 10.98 -0.67 -6.76
CA ILE A 307 11.71 0.11 -7.76
C ILE A 307 12.77 -0.75 -8.46
N ARG A 308 13.55 -1.51 -7.69
CA ARG A 308 14.58 -2.42 -8.24
C ARG A 308 13.97 -3.45 -9.19
N GLU A 309 12.90 -4.12 -8.76
CA GLU A 309 12.18 -5.11 -9.57
C GLU A 309 11.61 -4.47 -10.84
N LYS A 310 11.04 -3.27 -10.74
CA LYS A 310 10.49 -2.54 -11.88
C LYS A 310 11.55 -2.18 -12.91
N CYS A 311 12.73 -1.69 -12.49
CA CYS A 311 13.85 -1.41 -13.39
C CYS A 311 14.25 -2.67 -14.19
N LEU A 312 14.38 -3.81 -13.50
CA LEU A 312 14.74 -5.09 -14.11
C LEU A 312 13.69 -5.56 -15.12
N LEU A 313 12.42 -5.56 -14.73
CA LEU A 313 11.31 -5.98 -15.59
C LEU A 313 11.20 -5.08 -16.82
N GLN A 314 11.37 -3.77 -16.64
CA GLN A 314 11.25 -2.82 -17.73
C GLN A 314 12.41 -2.89 -18.70
N TYR A 315 13.62 -3.12 -18.22
CA TYR A 315 14.77 -3.41 -19.06
C TYR A 315 14.52 -4.68 -19.87
N TRP A 316 14.09 -5.76 -19.23
CA TRP A 316 13.83 -7.04 -19.91
C TRP A 316 12.75 -6.97 -21.00
N LYS A 317 11.77 -6.06 -20.89
CA LYS A 317 10.68 -5.93 -21.88
C LYS A 317 11.18 -5.78 -23.31
N SER A 318 12.31 -5.10 -23.52
CA SER A 318 12.86 -4.81 -24.84
C SER A 318 13.78 -5.88 -25.42
N TYR A 319 14.09 -6.94 -24.66
CA TYR A 319 15.06 -7.96 -25.08
C TYR A 319 14.47 -9.37 -25.10
N GLU A 320 15.05 -10.21 -25.97
CA GLU A 320 14.78 -11.64 -26.05
C GLU A 320 15.90 -12.48 -25.40
N ARG A 321 17.16 -12.02 -25.50
CA ARG A 321 18.34 -12.66 -24.92
C ARG A 321 19.26 -11.61 -24.32
N VAL A 322 19.66 -11.77 -23.06
CA VAL A 322 20.53 -10.82 -22.33
C VAL A 322 21.53 -11.55 -21.46
N GLU A 323 22.81 -11.22 -21.56
CA GLU A 323 23.84 -11.70 -20.65
C GLU A 323 23.70 -11.07 -19.26
N LEU A 324 23.77 -11.87 -18.20
CA LEU A 324 23.57 -11.40 -16.82
C LEU A 324 24.67 -10.43 -16.37
N SER A 325 25.90 -10.61 -16.85
CA SER A 325 27.03 -9.69 -16.63
C SER A 325 26.72 -8.30 -17.21
N ALA A 326 26.32 -8.24 -18.49
CA ALA A 326 25.97 -7.00 -19.18
C ALA A 326 24.75 -6.32 -18.54
N LEU A 327 23.76 -7.10 -18.08
CA LEU A 327 22.62 -6.59 -17.33
C LEU A 327 23.09 -5.91 -16.02
N ALA A 328 23.93 -6.59 -15.23
CA ALA A 328 24.45 -6.03 -13.98
C ALA A 328 25.30 -4.77 -14.22
N GLU A 329 26.11 -4.74 -15.27
CA GLU A 329 26.92 -3.57 -15.65
C GLU A 329 26.05 -2.37 -16.04
N HIS A 330 25.01 -2.60 -16.86
CA HIS A 330 24.09 -1.56 -17.29
C HIS A 330 23.25 -0.99 -16.13
N MET A 331 22.82 -1.86 -15.20
CA MET A 331 22.08 -1.46 -14.00
C MET A 331 22.99 -0.78 -12.95
N GLY A 332 24.26 -1.16 -12.91
CA GLY A 332 25.24 -0.70 -11.94
C GLY A 332 25.14 -1.42 -10.59
N PRO A 333 26.25 -1.43 -9.82
CA PRO A 333 26.38 -2.26 -8.61
C PRO A 333 25.44 -1.85 -7.46
N GLY A 334 24.99 -0.59 -7.42
CA GLY A 334 24.06 -0.13 -6.39
C GLY A 334 22.64 -0.67 -6.58
N LEU A 335 22.19 -0.78 -7.84
CA LEU A 335 20.88 -1.31 -8.18
C LEU A 335 20.88 -2.84 -8.17
N VAL A 336 21.85 -3.44 -8.87
CA VAL A 336 22.03 -4.90 -8.98
C VAL A 336 23.51 -5.23 -8.76
N PRO A 337 23.88 -5.77 -7.59
CA PRO A 337 25.21 -6.31 -7.39
C PRO A 337 25.44 -7.48 -8.36
N PRO A 338 26.61 -7.57 -9.02
CA PRO A 338 26.88 -8.62 -10.00
C PRO A 338 26.77 -10.03 -9.40
N GLU A 339 27.19 -10.19 -8.15
CA GLU A 339 27.12 -11.45 -7.41
C GLU A 339 25.67 -11.90 -7.11
N GLN A 340 24.75 -10.95 -6.97
CA GLN A 340 23.35 -11.20 -6.60
C GLN A 340 22.41 -11.16 -7.81
N CYS A 341 22.93 -10.88 -9.00
CA CYS A 341 22.11 -10.71 -10.21
C CYS A 341 21.34 -12.00 -10.54
N THR A 342 21.99 -13.16 -10.43
CA THR A 342 21.37 -14.48 -10.65
C THR A 342 20.23 -14.71 -9.67
N ASP A 343 20.48 -14.47 -8.38
CA ASP A 343 19.53 -14.76 -7.30
C ASP A 343 18.31 -13.85 -7.39
N LEU A 344 18.52 -12.57 -7.73
CA LEU A 344 17.44 -11.63 -7.99
C LEU A 344 16.59 -12.09 -9.17
N CYS A 345 17.19 -12.47 -10.30
CA CYS A 345 16.45 -12.99 -11.44
C CYS A 345 15.68 -14.27 -11.12
N VAL A 346 16.28 -15.21 -10.37
CA VAL A 346 15.60 -16.43 -9.90
C VAL A 346 14.41 -16.09 -9.02
N SER A 347 14.57 -15.18 -8.05
CA SER A 347 13.49 -14.76 -7.16
C SER A 347 12.31 -14.14 -7.92
N LEU A 348 12.59 -13.36 -8.97
CA LEU A 348 11.59 -12.74 -9.84
C LEU A 348 10.83 -13.77 -10.69
N ILE A 349 11.52 -14.81 -11.19
CA ILE A 349 10.89 -15.91 -11.93
C ILE A 349 10.01 -16.74 -10.98
N GLN A 350 10.49 -17.05 -9.77
CA GLN A 350 9.73 -17.80 -8.77
C GLN A 350 8.45 -17.08 -8.36
N ARG A 351 8.51 -15.76 -8.17
CA ARG A 351 7.36 -14.90 -7.86
C ARG A 351 6.45 -14.63 -9.05
N ARG A 352 6.75 -15.18 -10.24
CA ARG A 352 6.00 -14.99 -11.50
C ARG A 352 5.84 -13.52 -11.91
N LEU A 353 6.83 -12.69 -11.57
CA LEU A 353 6.86 -11.29 -11.99
C LEU A 353 7.45 -11.14 -13.39
N PHE A 354 8.42 -11.99 -13.75
CA PHE A 354 8.83 -12.11 -15.14
C PHE A 354 7.72 -12.78 -15.98
N PRO A 355 7.63 -12.44 -17.28
CA PRO A 355 6.80 -13.17 -18.22
C PRO A 355 7.09 -14.68 -18.20
N THR A 356 6.07 -15.50 -18.44
CA THR A 356 6.13 -16.97 -18.25
C THR A 356 7.07 -17.69 -19.23
N ASP A 357 7.47 -17.01 -20.30
CA ASP A 357 8.46 -17.42 -21.29
C ASP A 357 9.90 -17.26 -20.83
N THR A 358 10.15 -16.52 -19.74
CA THR A 358 11.51 -16.14 -19.33
C THR A 358 12.21 -17.27 -18.60
N ARG A 359 13.41 -17.64 -19.03
CA ARG A 359 14.27 -18.69 -18.43
C ARG A 359 15.71 -18.19 -18.28
N ILE A 360 16.47 -18.83 -17.39
CA ILE A 360 17.89 -18.55 -17.17
C ILE A 360 18.69 -19.74 -17.68
N ASN A 361 19.56 -19.53 -18.67
CA ASN A 361 20.59 -20.49 -19.01
C ASN A 361 21.81 -20.22 -18.12
N LEU A 362 22.00 -21.07 -17.10
CA LEU A 362 23.10 -20.92 -16.13
C LEU A 362 24.47 -21.20 -16.76
N GLN A 363 24.56 -22.08 -17.76
CA GLN A 363 25.84 -22.40 -18.41
C GLN A 363 26.38 -21.21 -19.20
N ASP A 364 25.49 -20.53 -19.92
CA ASP A 364 25.86 -19.34 -20.70
C ASP A 364 25.82 -18.06 -19.85
N GLY A 365 25.20 -18.08 -18.67
CA GLY A 365 24.97 -16.89 -17.85
C GLY A 365 23.99 -15.90 -18.50
N VAL A 366 22.96 -16.40 -19.18
CA VAL A 366 22.07 -15.58 -20.03
C VAL A 366 20.60 -15.75 -19.64
N LEU A 367 19.87 -14.64 -19.60
CA LEU A 367 18.40 -14.59 -19.56
C LEU A 367 17.86 -14.74 -20.99
N VAL A 368 16.95 -15.70 -21.21
CA VAL A 368 16.39 -16.01 -22.54
C VAL A 368 14.86 -16.07 -22.46
N ARG A 369 14.16 -15.50 -23.44
CA ARG A 369 12.75 -15.81 -23.69
C ARG A 369 12.66 -17.09 -24.49
N VAL A 370 12.06 -18.10 -23.88
CA VAL A 370 11.70 -19.33 -24.59
C VAL A 370 10.39 -19.05 -25.31
N PRO A 371 10.35 -19.11 -26.65
CA PRO A 371 9.14 -18.82 -27.40
C PRO A 371 7.99 -19.67 -26.86
N VAL A 372 6.88 -19.00 -26.55
CA VAL A 372 5.64 -19.70 -26.18
C VAL A 372 5.23 -20.51 -27.40
N GLU A 373 5.22 -21.84 -27.25
CA GLU A 373 4.78 -22.76 -28.30
C GLU A 373 3.53 -22.25 -28.99
N SER A 374 3.57 -22.28 -30.32
CA SER A 374 2.45 -21.93 -31.17
C SER A 374 1.22 -22.75 -30.78
N VAL A 375 0.02 -22.25 -31.07
CA VAL A 375 -1.23 -22.98 -30.79
C VAL A 375 -1.17 -24.39 -31.41
N MET A 376 -0.57 -24.51 -32.60
CA MET A 376 -0.32 -25.80 -33.26
C MET A 376 0.61 -26.72 -32.47
N GLU A 377 1.75 -26.23 -31.97
CA GLU A 377 2.66 -27.06 -31.19
C GLU A 377 2.03 -27.52 -29.88
N LYS A 378 1.25 -26.64 -29.23
CA LYS A 378 0.50 -26.99 -28.02
C LYS A 378 -0.58 -28.04 -28.29
N THR A 379 -1.34 -27.89 -29.38
CA THR A 379 -2.37 -28.88 -29.75
C THR A 379 -1.73 -30.20 -30.15
N GLN A 380 -0.62 -30.18 -30.87
CA GLN A 380 0.10 -31.38 -31.29
C GLN A 380 0.73 -32.12 -30.11
N ARG A 381 1.31 -31.42 -29.12
CA ARG A 381 1.79 -32.07 -27.88
C ARG A 381 0.66 -32.63 -27.03
N ARG A 382 -0.47 -31.90 -26.92
CA ARG A 382 -1.67 -32.43 -26.24
C ARG A 382 -2.20 -33.67 -26.93
N LEU A 383 -2.27 -33.66 -28.26
CA LEU A 383 -2.67 -34.82 -29.04
C LEU A 383 -1.72 -36.00 -28.79
N ASN A 384 -0.40 -35.79 -28.92
CA ASN A 384 0.60 -36.84 -28.74
C ASN A 384 0.55 -37.45 -27.33
N SER A 385 0.47 -36.61 -26.29
CA SER A 385 0.38 -37.09 -24.91
C SER A 385 -0.94 -37.81 -24.62
N ALA A 386 -2.05 -37.36 -25.21
CA ALA A 386 -3.32 -38.07 -25.13
C ALA A 386 -3.25 -39.43 -25.84
N THR A 387 -2.66 -39.49 -27.04
CA THR A 387 -2.49 -40.74 -27.79
C THR A 387 -1.56 -41.73 -27.08
N GLU A 388 -0.47 -41.26 -26.48
CA GLU A 388 0.41 -42.15 -25.70
C GLU A 388 -0.29 -42.69 -24.47
N ARG A 389 -1.06 -41.86 -23.75
CA ARG A 389 -1.84 -42.32 -22.59
C ARG A 389 -2.86 -43.37 -22.99
N THR A 390 -3.67 -43.10 -24.02
CA THR A 390 -4.70 -44.06 -24.46
C THR A 390 -4.09 -45.35 -24.99
N LEU A 391 -2.97 -45.29 -25.72
CA LEU A 391 -2.25 -46.49 -26.15
C LEU A 391 -1.70 -47.27 -24.96
N ASN A 392 -1.03 -46.63 -24.01
CA ASN A 392 -0.50 -47.32 -22.83
C ASN A 392 -1.62 -47.94 -21.98
N ASP A 393 -2.73 -47.25 -21.80
CA ASP A 393 -3.89 -47.75 -21.06
C ASP A 393 -4.55 -48.93 -21.77
N THR A 394 -4.72 -48.86 -23.09
CA THR A 394 -5.26 -49.97 -23.89
C THR A 394 -4.34 -51.18 -23.90
N TYR A 395 -3.03 -51.00 -24.05
CA TYR A 395 -2.05 -52.09 -23.93
C TYR A 395 -2.08 -52.72 -22.53
N ALA A 396 -2.12 -51.91 -21.47
CA ALA A 396 -2.23 -52.41 -20.11
C ALA A 396 -3.53 -53.20 -19.89
N MET A 397 -4.65 -52.72 -20.46
CA MET A 397 -5.94 -53.39 -20.38
C MET A 397 -5.96 -54.70 -21.18
N MET A 398 -5.35 -54.74 -22.37
CA MET A 398 -5.19 -55.96 -23.16
C MET A 398 -4.33 -57.01 -22.45
N ILE A 399 -3.22 -56.61 -21.84
CA ILE A 399 -2.38 -57.50 -21.04
C ILE A 399 -3.19 -58.05 -19.87
N ARG A 400 -3.94 -57.19 -19.18
CA ARG A 400 -4.81 -57.61 -18.06
C ARG A 400 -5.88 -58.59 -18.52
N LEU A 401 -6.52 -58.36 -19.66
CA LEU A 401 -7.51 -59.28 -20.24
C LEU A 401 -6.87 -60.62 -20.58
N ALA A 402 -5.70 -60.62 -21.23
CA ALA A 402 -4.96 -61.84 -21.52
C ALA A 402 -4.57 -62.61 -20.25
N CYS A 403 -4.20 -61.91 -19.17
CA CYS A 403 -3.96 -62.54 -17.86
C CYS A 403 -5.23 -63.21 -17.31
N VAL A 404 -6.40 -62.57 -17.45
CA VAL A 404 -7.69 -63.15 -17.02
C VAL A 404 -8.04 -64.39 -17.87
N ASP A 405 -7.91 -64.31 -19.19
CA ASP A 405 -8.22 -65.43 -20.10
C ASP A 405 -7.36 -66.67 -19.82
N HIS A 406 -6.09 -66.46 -19.46
CA HIS A 406 -5.16 -67.55 -19.12
C HIS A 406 -5.17 -67.92 -17.63
N ASN A 407 -6.15 -67.44 -16.85
CA ASN A 407 -6.26 -67.66 -15.40
C ASN A 407 -5.00 -67.31 -14.60
N LEU A 408 -4.23 -66.32 -15.06
CA LEU A 408 -3.07 -65.78 -14.36
C LEU A 408 -3.55 -64.85 -13.23
N VAL A 409 -3.93 -65.45 -12.11
CA VAL A 409 -4.32 -64.74 -10.89
C VAL A 409 -3.09 -64.56 -10.00
N ILE A 410 -2.96 -63.38 -9.40
CA ILE A 410 -1.94 -63.14 -8.37
C ILE A 410 -2.25 -64.06 -7.19
N ALA A 411 -1.42 -65.08 -6.98
CA ALA A 411 -1.52 -65.91 -5.80
C ALA A 411 -1.28 -65.03 -4.58
N HIS A 412 -2.32 -64.77 -3.77
CA HIS A 412 -2.13 -64.21 -2.45
C HIS A 412 -1.22 -65.17 -1.68
N SER A 413 0.02 -64.76 -1.43
CA SER A 413 0.93 -65.56 -0.61
C SER A 413 0.28 -65.78 0.75
N HIS A 414 0.11 -67.05 1.12
CA HIS A 414 -0.33 -67.43 2.45
C HIS A 414 0.62 -66.84 3.49
N GLY A 415 0.14 -65.85 4.24
CA GLY A 415 0.97 -65.16 5.22
C GLY A 415 0.27 -64.15 6.12
N ARG A 416 -1.05 -64.22 6.34
CA ARG A 416 -1.65 -63.59 7.54
C ARG A 416 -2.89 -64.34 8.00
N LYS A 417 -2.79 -64.85 9.23
CA LYS A 417 -3.71 -65.76 9.90
C LYS A 417 -5.15 -65.23 9.95
N GLN A 418 -6.08 -66.10 9.58
CA GLN A 418 -7.47 -66.10 10.04
C GLN A 418 -7.53 -65.94 11.57
N ARG A 419 -8.41 -65.06 12.04
CA ARG A 419 -9.08 -65.20 13.32
C ARG A 419 -10.57 -65.38 13.02
N GLY A 420 -11.14 -66.41 13.64
CA GLY A 420 -12.32 -67.10 13.15
C GLY A 420 -13.66 -66.43 13.41
N GLY A 421 -14.65 -66.94 12.67
CA GLY A 421 -16.07 -66.67 12.82
C GLY A 421 -16.84 -67.33 11.67
N GLY A 422 -17.21 -68.61 11.81
CA GLY A 422 -18.22 -69.28 10.97
C GLY A 422 -19.61 -68.67 11.22
N TRP A 423 -20.66 -68.89 10.44
CA TRP A 423 -21.01 -69.96 9.50
C TRP A 423 -22.26 -69.50 8.70
N ALA A 424 -22.55 -70.16 7.57
CA ALA A 424 -23.72 -70.02 6.67
C ALA A 424 -23.78 -68.72 5.82
N GLY A 425 -23.76 -68.73 4.48
CA GLY A 425 -24.12 -69.75 3.50
C GLY A 425 -25.55 -69.53 3.00
N LEU A 426 -25.75 -68.59 2.07
CA LEU A 426 -26.76 -68.63 1.01
C LEU A 426 -26.52 -67.47 0.02
N ALA A 427 -26.11 -67.78 -1.21
CA ALA A 427 -26.44 -66.99 -2.39
C ALA A 427 -27.89 -67.37 -2.82
N PRO A 428 -28.58 -66.66 -3.75
CA PRO A 428 -28.09 -65.61 -4.65
C PRO A 428 -29.03 -64.39 -4.76
N ALA A 429 -28.57 -63.26 -5.33
CA ALA A 429 -29.40 -62.40 -6.19
C ALA A 429 -28.58 -61.26 -6.81
N ALA A 430 -28.83 -61.06 -8.10
CA ALA A 430 -28.45 -59.90 -8.88
C ALA A 430 -29.04 -58.59 -8.28
N GLY A 431 -28.35 -57.47 -8.48
CA GLY A 431 -28.88 -56.15 -8.12
C GLY A 431 -27.92 -55.01 -8.41
N SER A 432 -28.11 -54.38 -9.57
CA SER A 432 -27.93 -52.96 -9.88
C SER A 432 -26.68 -52.22 -9.38
N VAL A 433 -25.81 -51.89 -10.33
CA VAL A 433 -24.89 -50.75 -10.28
C VAL A 433 -25.72 -49.46 -10.17
N VAL A 434 -25.54 -48.73 -9.07
CA VAL A 434 -25.99 -47.34 -8.94
C VAL A 434 -24.80 -46.46 -9.31
N PHE A 435 -25.00 -45.63 -10.34
CA PHE A 435 -24.15 -44.51 -10.72
C PHE A 435 -24.42 -43.37 -9.72
N ASP A 436 -23.38 -42.85 -9.07
CA ASP A 436 -23.44 -41.57 -8.37
C ASP A 436 -23.10 -40.45 -9.36
N GLU A 437 -24.10 -39.61 -9.64
CA GLU A 437 -24.00 -38.35 -10.37
C GLU A 437 -23.46 -37.25 -9.46
N GLU A 438 -22.31 -36.65 -9.80
CA GLU A 438 -21.92 -35.35 -9.28
C GLU A 438 -22.60 -34.24 -10.10
N LYS A 439 -23.39 -33.43 -9.39
CA LYS A 439 -24.11 -32.26 -9.88
C LYS A 439 -23.15 -31.14 -10.33
N SER A 440 -23.36 -30.66 -11.55
CA SER A 440 -22.94 -29.34 -12.01
C SER A 440 -24.12 -28.38 -11.94
N ASP A 441 -23.92 -27.21 -11.33
CA ASP A 441 -24.93 -26.15 -11.20
C ASP A 441 -25.34 -25.55 -12.56
N GLU A 442 -26.63 -25.27 -12.66
CA GLU A 442 -27.35 -24.72 -13.81
C GLU A 442 -27.06 -23.22 -14.01
N GLU A 443 -26.66 -22.84 -15.23
CA GLU A 443 -26.86 -21.49 -15.77
C GLU A 443 -28.20 -21.46 -16.55
N VAL A 444 -28.95 -20.39 -16.34
CA VAL A 444 -30.32 -20.17 -16.80
C VAL A 444 -30.37 -19.86 -18.31
N GLU A 445 -31.17 -20.61 -19.06
CA GLU A 445 -31.55 -20.32 -20.45
C GLU A 445 -32.65 -19.23 -20.53
N GLU A 446 -32.47 -18.24 -21.40
CA GLU A 446 -33.54 -17.48 -22.05
C GLU A 446 -33.59 -17.85 -23.56
N PRO A 447 -34.77 -17.84 -24.21
CA PRO A 447 -34.99 -18.51 -25.49
C PRO A 447 -34.61 -17.65 -26.71
N MET A 448 -34.06 -18.32 -27.74
CA MET A 448 -33.83 -17.78 -29.08
C MET A 448 -35.10 -17.82 -29.94
N GLU A 449 -35.42 -16.69 -30.57
CA GLU A 449 -35.97 -16.62 -31.94
C GLU A 449 -35.31 -15.44 -32.66
N ASP A 450 -34.52 -15.72 -33.69
CA ASP A 450 -34.67 -15.07 -35.01
C ASP A 450 -33.72 -15.71 -36.04
N ALA A 451 -34.34 -16.17 -37.12
CA ALA A 451 -33.72 -16.87 -38.22
C ALA A 451 -32.91 -15.92 -39.12
N ILE A 452 -31.68 -16.30 -39.46
CA ILE A 452 -30.91 -15.67 -40.54
C ILE A 452 -30.81 -16.65 -41.71
N ASN A 453 -31.26 -16.15 -42.85
CA ASN A 453 -31.49 -16.81 -44.13
C ASN A 453 -30.16 -17.11 -44.86
N PRO A 454 -29.96 -18.28 -45.47
CA PRO A 454 -28.67 -18.69 -46.03
C PRO A 454 -28.41 -18.19 -47.48
N GLU A 455 -28.66 -16.91 -47.77
CA GLU A 455 -28.29 -16.30 -49.07
C GLU A 455 -27.23 -15.17 -48.98
N ASP A 456 -26.75 -14.78 -47.80
CA ASP A 456 -25.76 -13.69 -47.65
C ASP A 456 -24.27 -14.15 -47.64
N LEU A 457 -23.96 -15.27 -48.29
CA LEU A 457 -22.59 -15.76 -48.46
C LEU A 457 -22.27 -16.01 -49.94
N TYR A 458 -22.34 -14.94 -50.74
CA TYR A 458 -21.63 -14.80 -52.01
C TYR A 458 -21.16 -13.37 -52.24
#